data_AF-A0A524DRB0-F1
#
_entry.id   AF-A0A524DRB0-F1
#
_cell.length_a   1.000
_cell.length_b   1.000
_cell.length_c   1.000
_cell.angle_alpha   90.00
_cell.angle_beta   90.00
_cell.angle_gamma   90.00
#
_symmetry.space_group_name_H-M   'P 1'
#
loop_
_entity.id
_entity.type
_entity.pdbx_description
1 polymer ?
#
loop_
_entity_poly.entity_id
_entity_poly.type
_entity_poly.pdbx_seq_one_letter_code
_entity_poly.pdbx_strand_id
1 'polypeptide(L)'
;MAEVKTESKITAPKLLAFIGMLYTLALGITYFYAAAALPLYILWGIICILIAFLIFVSLELIDFGPLKIPYYWWIILIFGIVLILFAYFFIGNYFPGILLCLAALIDLIMQKKPYKASKIMVLVGIGFSIYECFVLFLSGSAIAIVNGVFGLILLILLIIVLFELVDLKVIDYSWWFLLLVGFVIFTWVSPFAFGFPVVGNGGTLLLIGFLMMLLAL
;
A
#
# COMPACT_ATOMS: atom_id res chain seq x y z
N MET A 1 -36.81 -2.37 -20.75
CA MET A 1 -36.13 -2.85 -19.53
C MET A 1 -34.79 -2.13 -19.48
N ALA A 2 -34.60 -1.23 -18.52
CA ALA A 2 -33.33 -0.53 -18.36
C ALA A 2 -32.26 -1.53 -17.91
N GLU A 3 -31.14 -1.57 -18.63
CA GLU A 3 -29.94 -2.26 -18.17
C GLU A 3 -29.51 -1.67 -16.83
N VAL A 4 -29.61 -2.46 -15.77
CA VAL A 4 -28.97 -2.16 -14.50
C VAL A 4 -27.47 -2.30 -14.74
N LYS A 5 -26.80 -1.19 -15.04
CA LYS A 5 -25.34 -1.11 -14.91
C LYS A 5 -25.02 -1.37 -13.45
N THR A 6 -24.56 -2.57 -13.14
CA THR A 6 -23.80 -2.83 -11.91
C THR A 6 -22.48 -2.08 -12.01
N GLU A 7 -22.50 -0.78 -11.74
CA GLU A 7 -21.29 0.00 -11.50
C GLU A 7 -20.58 -0.62 -10.28
N SER A 8 -19.36 -1.12 -10.48
CA SER A 8 -18.61 -1.81 -9.43
C SER A 8 -18.47 -0.90 -8.21
N LYS A 9 -19.12 -1.27 -7.11
CA LYS A 9 -19.17 -0.47 -5.86
C LYS A 9 -17.77 -0.25 -5.22
N ILE A 10 -16.78 -1.03 -5.64
CA ILE A 10 -15.40 -1.02 -5.11
C ILE A 10 -14.45 -0.49 -6.18
N THR A 11 -13.96 0.74 -6.00
CA THR A 11 -12.92 1.35 -6.84
C THR A 11 -11.53 1.08 -6.27
N ALA A 12 -10.47 1.19 -7.08
CA ALA A 12 -9.10 0.99 -6.61
C ALA A 12 -8.69 1.90 -5.43
N PRO A 13 -9.03 3.21 -5.41
CA PRO A 13 -8.83 4.05 -4.22
C PRO A 13 -9.53 3.53 -2.98
N LYS A 14 -10.79 3.06 -3.12
CA LYS A 14 -11.57 2.50 -2.01
C LYS A 14 -10.96 1.19 -1.49
N LEU A 15 -10.48 0.31 -2.37
CA LEU A 15 -9.75 -0.88 -1.96
C LEU A 15 -8.49 -0.50 -1.15
N LEU A 16 -7.73 0.47 -1.63
CA LEU A 16 -6.50 0.88 -0.98
C LEU A 16 -6.76 1.52 0.39
N ALA A 17 -7.78 2.36 0.48
CA ALA A 17 -8.25 2.93 1.75
C ALA A 17 -8.76 1.84 2.71
N PHE A 18 -9.42 0.80 2.20
CA PHE A 18 -9.83 -0.36 2.99
C PHE A 18 -8.64 -1.12 3.56
N ILE A 19 -7.63 -1.44 2.75
CA ILE A 19 -6.40 -2.09 3.21
C ILE A 19 -5.68 -1.19 4.23
N GLY A 20 -5.54 0.11 3.94
CA GLY A 20 -4.98 1.09 4.86
C GLY A 20 -5.72 1.11 6.20
N MET A 21 -7.06 1.08 6.18
CA MET A 21 -7.91 1.02 7.37
C MET A 21 -7.67 -0.24 8.22
N LEU A 22 -7.52 -1.41 7.60
CA LEU A 22 -7.17 -2.65 8.32
C LEU A 22 -5.80 -2.53 9.01
N TYR A 23 -4.81 -1.96 8.31
CA TYR A 23 -3.49 -1.70 8.89
C TYR A 23 -3.54 -0.66 10.02
N THR A 24 -4.34 0.40 9.87
CA THR A 24 -4.56 1.41 10.92
C THR A 24 -5.24 0.79 12.14
N LEU A 25 -6.20 -0.10 11.96
CA LEU A 25 -6.87 -0.81 13.05
C LEU A 25 -5.89 -1.73 13.80
N ALA A 26 -5.13 -2.54 13.06
CA ALA A 26 -4.11 -3.42 13.64
C ALA A 26 -3.04 -2.62 14.41
N LEU A 27 -2.62 -1.47 13.85
CA LEU A 27 -1.69 -0.56 14.51
C LEU A 27 -2.29 0.02 15.80
N GLY A 28 -3.56 0.43 15.78
CA GLY A 28 -4.28 0.90 16.96
C GLY A 28 -4.32 -0.14 18.08
N ILE A 29 -4.64 -1.40 17.75
CA ILE A 29 -4.61 -2.53 18.69
C ILE A 29 -3.20 -2.73 19.28
N THR A 30 -2.16 -2.63 18.44
CA THR A 30 -0.77 -2.80 18.86
C THR A 30 -0.35 -1.75 19.88
N TYR A 31 -0.83 -0.51 19.75
CA TYR A 31 -0.55 0.55 20.73
C TYR A 31 -1.16 0.28 22.11
N PHE A 32 -2.33 -0.35 22.20
CA PHE A 32 -2.88 -0.74 23.50
C PHE A 32 -2.01 -1.80 24.19
N TYR A 33 -1.41 -2.73 23.45
CA TYR A 33 -0.46 -3.68 24.03
C TYR A 33 0.84 -3.00 24.49
N ALA A 34 1.30 -1.97 23.76
CA ALA A 34 2.50 -1.22 24.10
C ALA A 34 2.28 -0.18 25.23
N ALA A 35 1.03 0.10 25.60
CA ALA A 35 0.66 1.14 26.55
C ALA A 35 1.28 0.99 27.95
N ALA A 36 1.65 -0.23 28.33
CA ALA A 36 2.35 -0.49 29.58
C ALA A 36 3.70 0.25 29.67
N ALA A 37 4.39 0.45 28.54
CA ALA A 37 5.67 1.14 28.49
C ALA A 37 5.52 2.68 28.38
N LEU A 38 4.52 3.13 27.62
CA LEU A 38 4.26 4.55 27.36
C LEU A 38 2.74 4.78 27.36
N PRO A 39 2.16 5.35 28.44
CA PRO A 39 0.71 5.57 28.56
C PRO A 39 0.11 6.40 27.41
N LEU A 40 0.92 7.24 26.76
CA LEU A 40 0.52 8.03 25.59
C LEU A 40 0.05 7.15 24.43
N TYR A 41 0.51 5.90 24.32
CA TYR A 41 0.04 4.96 23.30
C TYR A 41 -1.45 4.61 23.43
N ILE A 42 -2.08 4.75 24.61
CA ILE A 42 -3.52 4.57 24.74
C ILE A 42 -4.27 5.61 23.91
N LEU A 43 -3.88 6.88 24.02
CA LEU A 43 -4.50 7.97 23.28
C LEU A 43 -4.37 7.74 21.77
N TRP A 44 -3.20 7.26 21.33
CA TRP A 44 -2.94 6.97 19.92
C TRP A 44 -3.69 5.75 19.42
N GLY A 45 -3.80 4.70 20.22
CA GLY A 45 -4.65 3.55 19.94
C GLY A 45 -6.10 3.98 19.67
N ILE A 46 -6.63 4.89 20.50
CA ILE A 46 -7.96 5.47 20.32
C ILE A 46 -8.05 6.24 19.00
N ILE A 47 -7.08 7.13 18.71
CA ILE A 47 -7.06 7.90 17.45
C ILE A 47 -7.02 6.98 16.22
N CYS A 48 -6.20 5.93 16.24
CA CYS A 48 -6.15 4.95 15.16
C CYS A 48 -7.49 4.23 14.97
N ILE A 49 -8.14 3.79 16.04
CA ILE A 49 -9.48 3.15 15.98
C ILE A 49 -10.51 4.14 15.41
N LEU A 50 -10.50 5.39 15.86
CA LEU A 50 -11.42 6.42 15.35
C LEU A 50 -11.19 6.67 13.86
N ILE A 51 -9.96 6.84 13.41
CA ILE A 51 -9.63 7.00 11.98
C ILE A 51 -10.10 5.78 11.17
N ALA A 52 -9.79 4.57 11.64
CA ALA A 52 -10.21 3.34 10.98
C ALA A 52 -11.75 3.25 10.86
N PHE A 53 -12.46 3.60 11.93
CA PHE A 53 -13.92 3.64 11.93
C PHE A 53 -14.47 4.70 10.95
N LEU A 54 -13.92 5.91 10.92
CA LEU A 54 -14.32 6.96 9.99
C LEU A 54 -14.10 6.56 8.53
N ILE A 55 -13.00 5.87 8.23
CA ILE A 55 -12.75 5.31 6.89
C ILE A 55 -13.76 4.20 6.58
N PHE A 56 -14.02 3.30 7.53
CA PHE A 56 -14.99 2.23 7.33
C PHE A 56 -16.38 2.75 6.98
N VAL A 57 -16.86 3.77 7.70
CA VAL A 57 -18.13 4.44 7.41
C VAL A 57 -18.07 5.13 6.04
N SER A 58 -16.93 5.74 5.67
CA SER A 58 -16.83 6.45 4.39
C SER A 58 -16.75 5.54 3.16
N LEU A 59 -16.36 4.28 3.33
CA LEU A 59 -16.35 3.31 2.24
C LEU A 59 -17.75 2.82 1.84
N GLU A 60 -18.78 3.09 2.65
CA GLU A 60 -20.18 2.69 2.40
C GLU A 60 -20.34 1.18 2.14
N LEU A 61 -19.51 0.36 2.79
CA LEU A 61 -19.56 -1.10 2.71
C LEU A 61 -20.80 -1.67 3.40
N ILE A 62 -21.22 -1.05 4.50
CA ILE A 62 -22.43 -1.36 5.27
C ILE A 62 -23.30 -0.11 5.31
N ASP A 63 -24.61 -0.27 5.13
CA ASP A 63 -25.57 0.83 5.26
C ASP A 63 -25.87 1.09 6.75
N PHE A 64 -25.34 2.19 7.27
CA PHE A 64 -25.56 2.65 8.64
C PHE A 64 -26.80 3.53 8.80
N GLY A 65 -27.69 3.58 7.80
CA GLY A 65 -28.89 4.40 7.83
C GLY A 65 -28.55 5.90 7.74
N PRO A 66 -28.73 6.71 8.80
CA PRO A 66 -28.50 8.15 8.75
C PRO A 66 -27.02 8.56 8.76
N LEU A 67 -26.12 7.71 9.27
CA LEU A 67 -24.70 8.05 9.34
C LEU A 67 -24.01 7.74 8.01
N LYS A 68 -23.79 8.77 7.19
CA LYS A 68 -23.05 8.67 5.93
C LYS A 68 -21.95 9.71 5.91
N ILE A 69 -20.70 9.25 5.81
CA ILE A 69 -19.54 10.11 5.61
C ILE A 69 -19.15 9.96 4.15
N PRO A 70 -19.19 11.01 3.32
CA PRO A 70 -18.81 10.87 1.93
C PRO A 70 -17.31 10.57 1.79
N TYR A 71 -16.96 9.66 0.87
CA TYR A 71 -15.57 9.39 0.51
C TYR A 71 -15.02 10.52 -0.35
N TYR A 72 -14.17 11.38 0.23
CA TYR A 72 -13.43 12.40 -0.51
C TYR A 72 -11.91 12.20 -0.34
N TRP A 73 -11.16 12.33 -1.43
CA TRP A 73 -9.70 12.18 -1.43
C TRP A 73 -9.00 13.03 -0.36
N TRP A 74 -9.45 14.26 -0.14
CA TRP A 74 -8.80 15.17 0.82
C TRP A 74 -9.03 14.73 2.27
N ILE A 75 -10.16 14.09 2.59
CA ILE A 75 -10.41 13.51 3.92
C ILE A 75 -9.43 12.37 4.17
N ILE A 76 -9.31 11.46 3.20
CA ILE A 76 -8.39 10.32 3.28
C ILE A 76 -6.94 10.80 3.34
N LEU A 77 -6.59 11.86 2.62
CA LEU A 77 -5.26 12.48 2.68
C LEU A 77 -4.95 13.03 4.07
N ILE A 78 -5.90 13.74 4.71
CA ILE A 78 -5.73 14.24 6.07
C ILE A 78 -5.45 13.08 7.03
N PHE A 79 -6.22 11.99 6.95
CA PHE A 79 -5.97 10.80 7.77
C PHE A 79 -4.57 10.22 7.52
N GLY A 80 -4.16 10.09 6.26
CA GLY A 80 -2.81 9.62 5.91
C GLY A 80 -1.70 10.51 6.48
N ILE A 81 -1.81 11.83 6.32
CA ILE A 81 -0.83 12.80 6.84
C ILE A 81 -0.77 12.74 8.37
N VAL A 82 -1.91 12.69 9.06
CA VAL A 82 -1.96 12.57 10.52
C VAL A 82 -1.25 11.30 10.99
N LEU A 83 -1.47 10.17 10.31
CA LEU A 83 -0.77 8.91 10.64
C LEU A 83 0.74 8.99 10.36
N ILE A 84 1.17 9.67 9.29
CA ILE A 84 2.61 9.87 8.99
C ILE A 84 3.26 10.75 10.06
N LEU A 85 2.65 11.89 10.39
CA LEU A 85 3.14 12.80 11.42
C LEU A 85 3.24 12.07 12.76
N PHE A 86 2.22 11.29 13.08
CA PHE A 86 2.22 10.49 14.29
C PHE A 86 3.33 9.44 14.30
N ALA A 87 3.53 8.69 13.21
CA ALA A 87 4.64 7.75 13.09
C ALA A 87 6.01 8.44 13.25
N TYR A 88 6.16 9.67 12.74
CA TYR A 88 7.37 10.47 12.88
C TYR A 88 7.69 10.87 14.32
N PHE A 89 6.72 11.38 15.07
CA PHE A 89 6.98 11.85 16.43
C PHE A 89 7.13 10.72 17.46
N PHE A 90 6.66 9.51 17.17
CA PHE A 90 6.54 8.44 18.17
C PHE A 90 7.13 7.09 17.74
N ILE A 91 7.99 7.09 16.71
CA ILE A 91 8.66 5.89 16.16
C ILE A 91 7.61 4.82 15.82
N GLY A 92 6.57 5.25 15.10
CA GLY A 92 5.46 4.40 14.67
C GLY A 92 5.69 3.81 13.28
N ASN A 93 4.74 2.98 12.84
CA ASN A 93 4.76 2.41 11.50
C ASN A 93 4.12 3.39 10.50
N TYR A 94 4.87 3.84 9.50
CA TYR A 94 4.39 4.76 8.45
C TYR A 94 3.46 4.08 7.43
N PHE A 95 3.49 2.75 7.33
CA PHE A 95 2.84 2.01 6.24
C PHE A 95 1.33 2.30 6.09
N PRO A 96 0.51 2.28 7.16
CA PRO A 96 -0.91 2.63 7.03
C PRO A 96 -1.10 4.06 6.50
N GLY A 97 -0.30 5.02 6.98
CA GLY A 97 -0.33 6.40 6.51
C GLY A 97 0.04 6.53 5.03
N ILE A 98 1.07 5.80 4.58
CA ILE A 98 1.47 5.73 3.17
C ILE A 98 0.32 5.19 2.31
N LEU A 99 -0.33 4.10 2.73
CA LEU A 99 -1.47 3.53 1.99
C LEU A 99 -2.63 4.52 1.86
N LEU A 100 -2.98 5.25 2.92
CA LEU A 100 -4.04 6.27 2.86
C LEU A 100 -3.66 7.45 1.97
N CYS A 101 -2.42 7.94 2.06
CA CYS A 101 -1.93 8.99 1.16
C CYS A 101 -1.98 8.53 -0.30
N LEU A 102 -1.58 7.29 -0.60
CA LEU A 102 -1.68 6.72 -1.95
C LEU A 102 -3.13 6.57 -2.40
N ALA A 103 -4.05 6.15 -1.53
CA ALA A 103 -5.47 6.06 -1.86
C ALA A 103 -6.03 7.42 -2.28
N ALA A 104 -5.71 8.47 -1.51
CA ALA A 104 -6.09 9.83 -1.83
C ALA A 104 -5.47 10.35 -3.13
N LEU A 105 -4.17 10.10 -3.35
CA LEU A 105 -3.47 10.53 -4.55
C LEU A 105 -4.01 9.83 -5.81
N ILE A 106 -4.26 8.53 -5.74
CA ILE A 106 -4.85 7.78 -6.87
C ILE A 106 -6.24 8.32 -7.18
N ASP A 107 -7.09 8.56 -6.17
CA ASP A 107 -8.43 9.15 -6.38
C ASP A 107 -8.33 10.53 -7.06
N LEU A 108 -7.46 11.40 -6.55
CA LEU A 108 -7.23 12.73 -7.11
C LEU A 108 -6.74 12.68 -8.58
N ILE A 109 -5.83 11.76 -8.90
CA ILE A 109 -5.31 11.59 -10.27
C ILE A 109 -6.40 11.06 -11.19
N MET A 110 -7.17 10.07 -10.73
CA MET A 110 -8.25 9.45 -11.51
C MET A 110 -9.37 10.43 -11.84
N GLN A 111 -9.62 11.43 -10.99
CA GLN A 111 -10.56 12.53 -11.28
C GLN A 111 -10.09 13.41 -12.46
N LYS A 112 -8.78 13.54 -12.69
CA LYS A 112 -8.23 14.36 -13.77
C LYS A 112 -7.98 13.59 -15.05
N LYS A 113 -7.60 12.31 -14.95
CA LYS A 113 -7.29 11.46 -16.10
C LYS A 113 -7.55 9.99 -15.76
N PRO A 114 -8.17 9.21 -16.66
CA PRO A 114 -8.26 7.77 -16.50
C PRO A 114 -6.86 7.18 -16.50
N TYR A 115 -6.38 6.78 -15.32
CA TYR A 115 -5.07 6.18 -15.12
C TYR A 115 -5.24 4.82 -14.46
N LYS A 116 -4.42 3.84 -14.83
CA LYS A 116 -4.44 2.51 -14.21
C LYS A 116 -3.86 2.60 -12.79
N ALA A 117 -4.70 2.56 -11.77
CA ALA A 117 -4.31 2.63 -10.37
C ALA A 117 -3.22 1.61 -10.00
N SER A 118 -3.29 0.39 -10.56
CA SER A 118 -2.28 -0.64 -10.41
C SER A 118 -0.88 -0.17 -10.81
N LYS A 119 -0.73 0.59 -11.90
CA LYS A 119 0.57 1.11 -12.34
C LYS A 119 1.18 2.07 -11.30
N ILE A 120 0.37 2.95 -10.70
CA ILE A 120 0.85 3.85 -9.63
C ILE A 120 1.34 3.04 -8.43
N MET A 121 0.54 2.07 -7.99
CA MET A 121 0.88 1.25 -6.84
C MET A 121 2.16 0.44 -7.06
N VAL A 122 2.30 -0.13 -8.27
CA VAL A 122 3.50 -0.87 -8.68
C VAL A 122 4.72 0.04 -8.72
N LEU A 123 4.62 1.28 -9.23
CA LEU A 123 5.74 2.22 -9.22
C LEU A 123 6.24 2.52 -7.81
N VAL A 124 5.32 2.74 -6.88
CA VAL A 124 5.68 3.01 -5.49
C VAL A 124 6.31 1.76 -4.86
N GLY A 125 5.74 0.58 -5.10
CA GLY A 125 6.33 -0.69 -4.68
C GLY A 125 7.73 -0.93 -5.23
N ILE A 126 7.98 -0.60 -6.50
CA ILE A 126 9.32 -0.65 -7.11
C ILE A 126 10.28 0.27 -6.37
N GLY A 127 9.89 1.52 -6.10
CA GLY A 127 10.73 2.48 -5.37
C GLY A 127 11.15 1.96 -3.99
N PHE A 128 10.21 1.43 -3.21
CA PHE A 128 10.51 0.81 -1.92
C PHE A 128 11.42 -0.42 -2.06
N SER A 129 11.16 -1.27 -3.05
CA SER A 129 11.93 -2.51 -3.24
C SER A 129 13.36 -2.22 -3.71
N ILE A 130 13.59 -1.18 -4.51
CA ILE A 130 14.95 -0.73 -4.88
C ILE A 130 15.72 -0.34 -3.62
N TYR A 131 15.10 0.47 -2.75
CA TYR A 131 15.71 0.84 -1.47
C TYR A 131 16.02 -0.40 -0.62
N GLU A 132 15.08 -1.34 -0.50
CA GLU A 132 15.28 -2.61 0.24
C GLU A 132 16.47 -3.41 -0.32
N CYS A 133 16.60 -3.52 -1.66
CA CYS A 133 17.74 -4.18 -2.28
C CYS A 133 19.09 -3.51 -1.92
N PHE A 134 19.14 -2.17 -1.89
CA PHE A 134 20.35 -1.46 -1.46
C PHE A 134 20.68 -1.71 0.01
N VAL A 135 19.68 -1.75 0.90
CA VAL A 135 19.89 -2.11 2.31
C VAL A 135 20.50 -3.51 2.42
N LEU A 136 20.01 -4.48 1.64
CA LEU A 136 20.56 -5.83 1.62
C LEU A 136 22.02 -5.87 1.18
N PHE A 137 22.42 -5.05 0.21
CA PHE A 137 23.83 -4.96 -0.20
C PHE A 137 24.73 -4.44 0.91
N LEU A 138 24.25 -3.49 1.71
CA LEU A 138 25.00 -2.89 2.80
C LEU A 138 25.06 -3.77 4.05
N SER A 139 24.27 -4.85 4.11
CA SER A 139 24.21 -5.74 5.29
C SER A 139 25.48 -6.57 5.53
N GLY A 140 26.34 -6.72 4.51
CA GLY A 140 27.54 -7.58 4.59
C GLY A 140 27.27 -9.09 4.61
N SER A 141 26.00 -9.53 4.61
CA SER A 141 25.63 -10.93 4.52
C SER A 141 25.59 -11.41 3.07
N ALA A 142 26.35 -12.47 2.76
CA ALA A 142 26.39 -13.03 1.41
C ALA A 142 24.98 -13.43 0.90
N ILE A 143 24.15 -14.01 1.76
CA ILE A 143 22.78 -14.41 1.42
C ILE A 143 21.92 -13.17 1.11
N ALA A 144 22.01 -12.13 1.94
CA ALA A 144 21.26 -10.89 1.73
C ALA A 144 21.68 -10.19 0.44
N ILE A 145 23.00 -10.12 0.17
CA ILE A 145 23.53 -9.55 -1.08
C ILE A 145 22.96 -10.29 -2.29
N VAL A 146 22.97 -11.63 -2.28
CA VAL A 146 22.38 -12.43 -3.37
C VAL A 146 20.90 -12.12 -3.55
N ASN A 147 20.13 -12.06 -2.46
CA ASN A 147 18.72 -11.70 -2.52
C ASN A 147 18.49 -10.29 -3.09
N GLY A 148 19.33 -9.32 -2.72
CA GLY A 148 19.29 -7.96 -3.26
C GLY A 148 19.58 -7.90 -4.76
N VAL A 149 20.53 -8.69 -5.27
CA VAL A 149 20.81 -8.80 -6.71
C VAL A 149 19.61 -9.37 -7.44
N PHE A 150 19.06 -10.50 -6.98
CA PHE A 150 17.89 -11.12 -7.59
C PHE A 150 16.69 -10.18 -7.58
N GLY A 151 16.46 -9.47 -6.47
CA GLY A 151 15.43 -8.46 -6.36
C GLY A 151 15.57 -7.36 -7.40
N LEU A 152 16.76 -6.76 -7.55
CA LEU A 152 16.98 -5.71 -8.55
C LEU A 152 16.76 -6.19 -9.98
N ILE A 153 17.18 -7.40 -10.33
CA ILE A 153 16.93 -7.96 -11.67
C ILE A 153 15.43 -8.01 -11.95
N LEU A 154 14.63 -8.53 -11.01
CA LEU A 154 13.17 -8.60 -11.16
C LEU A 154 12.53 -7.21 -11.22
N LEU A 155 13.01 -6.25 -10.44
CA LEU A 155 12.52 -4.88 -10.48
C LEU A 155 12.84 -4.18 -11.80
N ILE A 156 14.02 -4.39 -12.36
CA ILE A 156 14.40 -3.86 -13.68
C ILE A 156 13.50 -4.45 -14.77
N LEU A 157 13.27 -5.77 -14.74
CA LEU A 157 12.34 -6.43 -15.66
C LEU A 157 10.93 -5.85 -15.53
N LEU A 158 10.46 -5.64 -14.29
CA LEU A 158 9.16 -5.04 -14.03
C LEU A 158 9.05 -3.60 -14.54
N ILE A 159 10.11 -2.78 -14.42
CA ILE A 159 10.17 -1.41 -14.97
C ILE A 159 10.08 -1.46 -16.51
N ILE A 160 10.87 -2.32 -17.16
CA ILE A 160 10.89 -2.46 -18.62
C ILE A 160 9.49 -2.79 -19.14
N VAL A 161 8.83 -3.75 -18.51
CA VAL A 161 7.49 -4.23 -18.88
C VAL A 161 6.42 -3.18 -18.56
N LEU A 162 6.51 -2.48 -17.42
CA LEU A 162 5.53 -1.47 -16.99
C LEU A 162 5.47 -0.25 -17.93
N PHE A 163 6.64 0.18 -18.42
CA PHE A 163 6.82 1.33 -19.30
C PHE A 163 6.90 0.96 -20.78
N GLU A 164 6.78 -0.32 -21.13
CA GLU A 164 6.85 -0.81 -22.51
C GLU A 164 8.14 -0.36 -23.22
N LEU A 165 9.26 -0.29 -22.47
CA LEU A 165 10.55 0.24 -22.97
C LEU A 165 11.18 -0.64 -24.03
N VAL A 166 10.92 -1.96 -23.97
CA VAL A 166 11.42 -2.97 -24.89
C VAL A 166 10.30 -3.97 -25.15
N ASP A 167 10.11 -4.34 -26.41
CA ASP A 167 9.21 -5.42 -26.80
C ASP A 167 9.84 -6.78 -26.45
N LEU A 168 9.63 -7.19 -25.20
CA LEU A 168 9.92 -8.54 -24.74
C LEU A 168 8.76 -9.43 -25.23
N LYS A 169 8.87 -9.99 -26.44
CA LYS A 169 7.86 -10.86 -27.09
C LYS A 169 7.20 -11.94 -26.22
N VAL A 170 7.75 -12.23 -25.04
CA VAL A 170 7.33 -13.29 -24.11
C VAL A 170 6.71 -12.73 -22.82
N ILE A 171 6.99 -11.47 -22.44
CA ILE A 171 6.60 -10.92 -21.13
C ILE A 171 5.87 -9.59 -21.31
N ASP A 172 4.62 -9.54 -20.87
CA ASP A 172 3.77 -8.36 -20.85
C ASP A 172 3.42 -7.93 -19.42
N TYR A 173 2.86 -6.73 -19.27
CA TYR A 173 2.39 -6.24 -17.98
C TYR A 173 1.05 -6.88 -17.63
N SER A 174 1.12 -8.13 -17.18
CA SER A 174 -0.01 -8.99 -16.83
C SER A 174 -0.04 -9.35 -15.35
N TRP A 175 -1.19 -9.83 -14.89
CA TRP A 175 -1.45 -10.10 -13.46
C TRP A 175 -0.53 -11.19 -12.90
N TRP A 176 -0.22 -12.22 -13.69
CA TRP A 176 0.60 -13.36 -13.24
C TRP A 176 2.08 -12.96 -13.12
N PHE A 177 2.58 -12.12 -14.04
CA PHE A 177 3.93 -11.60 -13.97
C PHE A 177 4.11 -10.71 -12.74
N LEU A 178 3.15 -9.82 -12.49
CA LEU A 178 3.17 -8.96 -11.30
C LEU A 178 3.03 -9.75 -10.00
N LEU A 179 2.19 -10.80 -9.97
CA LEU A 179 2.08 -11.70 -8.82
C LEU A 179 3.41 -12.41 -8.53
N LEU A 180 4.06 -12.96 -9.56
CA LEU A 180 5.33 -13.68 -9.41
C LEU A 180 6.42 -12.74 -8.88
N VAL A 181 6.60 -11.58 -9.52
CA VAL A 181 7.61 -10.60 -9.07
C VAL A 181 7.28 -10.12 -7.66
N GLY A 182 6.03 -9.72 -7.40
CA GLY A 182 5.59 -9.26 -6.08
C GLY A 182 5.81 -10.30 -4.99
N PHE A 183 5.51 -11.58 -5.26
CA PHE A 183 5.71 -12.68 -4.33
C PHE A 183 7.20 -12.92 -4.03
N VAL A 184 8.06 -12.93 -5.05
CA VAL A 184 9.50 -13.11 -4.85
C VAL A 184 10.07 -11.95 -4.04
N ILE A 185 9.74 -10.70 -4.38
CA ILE A 185 10.19 -9.54 -3.58
C ILE A 185 9.67 -9.65 -2.14
N PHE A 186 8.39 -9.97 -1.95
CA PHE A 186 7.78 -10.11 -0.63
C PHE A 186 8.43 -11.20 0.24
N THR A 187 8.89 -12.30 -0.36
CA THR A 187 9.42 -13.45 0.39
C THR A 187 10.95 -13.46 0.50
N TRP A 188 11.67 -12.93 -0.49
CA TRP A 188 13.13 -13.07 -0.58
C TRP A 188 13.88 -11.75 -0.35
N VAL A 189 13.24 -10.60 -0.58
CA VAL A 189 13.88 -9.29 -0.41
C VAL A 189 13.37 -8.62 0.86
N SER A 190 12.07 -8.35 0.89
CA SER A 190 11.38 -7.60 1.93
C SER A 190 11.62 -8.11 3.37
N PRO A 191 11.66 -9.44 3.66
CA PRO A 191 11.84 -9.93 5.03
C PRO A 191 13.28 -9.77 5.56
N PHE A 192 14.26 -9.61 4.67
CA PHE A 192 15.68 -9.53 5.03
C PHE A 192 16.19 -8.10 5.08
N ALA A 193 15.41 -7.13 4.59
CA ALA A 193 15.76 -5.72 4.56
C ALA A 193 15.48 -5.07 5.92
N PHE A 194 16.43 -5.20 6.85
CA PHE A 194 16.34 -4.55 8.17
C PHE A 194 16.85 -3.10 8.09
N GLY A 195 15.97 -2.11 8.30
CA GLY A 195 16.34 -0.69 8.28
C GLY A 195 15.17 0.28 8.44
N PHE A 196 15.46 1.54 8.78
CA PHE A 196 14.50 2.65 8.82
C PHE A 196 14.53 3.40 7.47
N PRO A 197 13.40 3.86 6.89
CA PRO A 197 12.09 4.05 7.52
C PRO A 197 11.07 2.93 7.32
N VAL A 198 11.30 1.97 6.42
CA VAL A 198 10.25 1.06 5.98
C VAL A 198 10.81 -0.33 5.71
N VAL A 199 10.38 -1.30 6.53
CA VAL A 199 10.78 -2.70 6.47
C VAL A 199 9.73 -3.49 5.70
N GLY A 200 10.17 -4.17 4.63
CA GLY A 200 9.42 -5.22 3.95
C GLY A 200 8.08 -4.83 3.33
N ASN A 201 7.93 -3.57 2.92
CA ASN A 201 6.69 -3.07 2.34
C ASN A 201 6.73 -2.99 0.82
N GLY A 202 7.91 -3.07 0.20
CA GLY A 202 8.05 -3.10 -1.25
C GLY A 202 7.24 -4.23 -1.89
N GLY A 203 7.47 -5.47 -1.44
CA GLY A 203 6.71 -6.64 -1.91
C GLY A 203 5.21 -6.54 -1.63
N THR A 204 4.84 -6.05 -0.44
CA THR A 204 3.42 -5.83 -0.07
C THR A 204 2.73 -4.86 -1.03
N LEU A 205 3.37 -3.73 -1.36
CA LEU A 205 2.84 -2.76 -2.31
C LEU A 205 2.68 -3.35 -3.72
N LEU A 206 3.65 -4.16 -4.18
CA LEU A 206 3.55 -4.87 -5.46
C LEU A 206 2.36 -5.85 -5.49
N LEU A 207 2.14 -6.59 -4.41
CA LEU A 207 1.00 -7.51 -4.27
C LEU A 207 -0.34 -6.76 -4.20
N ILE A 208 -0.40 -5.58 -3.57
CA ILE A 208 -1.61 -4.74 -3.64
C ILE A 208 -1.81 -4.21 -5.06
N GLY A 209 -0.75 -3.85 -5.77
CA GLY A 209 -0.81 -3.49 -7.20
C GLY A 209 -1.39 -4.62 -8.07
N PHE A 210 -1.05 -5.87 -7.76
CA PHE A 210 -1.66 -7.05 -8.37
C PHE A 210 -3.17 -7.15 -8.07
N LEU A 211 -3.59 -6.98 -6.81
CA LEU A 211 -5.01 -6.98 -6.45
C LEU A 211 -5.80 -5.90 -7.21
N MET A 212 -5.22 -4.70 -7.34
CA MET A 212 -5.82 -3.62 -8.12
C MET A 212 -5.93 -3.94 -9.61
N MET A 213 -4.96 -4.69 -10.16
CA MET A 213 -5.02 -5.13 -11.55
C MET A 213 -6.16 -6.13 -11.76
N LEU A 214 -6.35 -7.07 -10.84
CA LEU A 214 -7.45 -8.05 -10.91
C LEU A 214 -8.83 -7.41 -10.82
N LEU A 215 -9.00 -6.37 -9.99
CA LEU A 215 -10.29 -5.66 -9.89
C LEU A 215 -10.61 -4.79 -11.11
N ALA A 216 -9.64 -4.56 -11.99
CA ALA A 216 -9.82 -3.80 -13.22
C ALA A 216 -10.02 -4.69 -14.47
N LEU A 217 -9.99 -6.02 -14.31
CA LEU A 217 -10.32 -7.02 -15.34
C LEU A 217 -11.82 -7.30 -15.36
#